data_AF-A0A7Y0XB66-F1
#
_entry.id   AF-A0A7Y0XB66-F1
#
_cell.length_a   1.000
_cell.length_b   1.000
_cell.length_c   1.000
_cell.angle_alpha   90.00
_cell.angle_beta   90.00
_cell.angle_gamma   90.00
#
_symmetry.space_group_name_H-M   'P 1'
#
loop_
_entity.id
_entity.type
_entity.pdbx_description
1 polymer ?
#
loop_
_entity_poly.entity_id
_entity_poly.type
_entity_poly.pdbx_seq_one_letter_code
_entity_poly.pdbx_strand_id
1 'polypeptide(L)'
;ITASYQATPAGFAARGLDEAQSRALIGKSVELARKAREAYLAENPQAGTLLVAGSVGPYGAFLADGSEYRGDYQRSAAEFQAFHRPRVEA
;
A
#
# COMPACT_ATOMS: atom_id res chain seq x y z
N ILE A 1 -10.26 2.37 0.01
CA ILE A 1 -9.00 1.59 0.11
C ILE A 1 -7.93 2.37 -0.66
N THR A 2 -6.72 2.52 -0.15
CA THR A 2 -5.67 3.34 -0.79
C THR A 2 -5.02 2.62 -1.98
N ALA A 3 -4.38 3.38 -2.87
CA ALA A 3 -3.67 2.87 -4.05
C ALA A 3 -2.27 2.31 -3.74
N SER A 4 -2.12 1.56 -2.65
CA SER A 4 -0.82 1.05 -2.18
C SER A 4 -0.64 -0.46 -2.35
N TYR A 5 -1.54 -1.14 -3.09
CA TYR A 5 -1.56 -2.61 -3.23
C TYR A 5 -0.21 -3.21 -3.65
N GLN A 6 0.41 -2.67 -4.71
CA GLN A 6 1.75 -3.05 -5.18
C GLN A 6 2.85 -2.05 -4.80
N ALA A 7 2.52 -0.98 -4.07
CA ALA A 7 3.50 0.03 -3.68
C ALA A 7 4.38 -0.50 -2.55
N THR A 8 5.59 -0.98 -2.87
CA THR A 8 6.60 -1.40 -1.89
C THR A 8 7.96 -0.85 -2.28
N PRO A 9 8.89 -0.69 -1.33
CA PRO A 9 10.28 -0.35 -1.67
C PRO A 9 10.89 -1.31 -2.70
N ALA A 10 10.64 -2.62 -2.55
CA ALA A 10 11.14 -3.62 -3.49
C ALA A 10 10.58 -3.44 -4.92
N GLY A 11 9.29 -3.16 -5.07
CA GLY A 11 8.67 -2.94 -6.38
C GLY A 11 9.13 -1.62 -7.03
N PHE A 12 9.26 -0.56 -6.24
CA PHE A 12 9.69 0.75 -6.73
C PHE A 12 11.20 0.87 -6.96
N ALA A 13 12.02 0.02 -6.34
CA ALA A 13 13.44 -0.07 -6.64
C ALA A 13 13.70 -0.41 -8.12
N ALA A 14 12.82 -1.19 -8.77
CA ALA A 14 12.88 -1.44 -10.21
C ALA A 14 12.65 -0.19 -11.07
N ARG A 15 12.18 0.90 -10.47
CA ARG A 15 12.01 2.24 -11.07
C ARG A 15 13.05 3.24 -10.56
N GLY A 16 14.08 2.79 -9.85
CA GLY A 16 15.17 3.62 -9.34
C GLY A 16 14.80 4.45 -8.11
N LEU A 17 13.74 4.08 -7.38
CA LEU A 17 13.37 4.76 -6.14
C LEU A 17 13.95 4.06 -4.92
N ASP A 18 14.47 4.86 -4.00
CA ASP A 18 14.91 4.36 -2.70
C ASP A 18 13.73 4.09 -1.75
N GLU A 19 14.03 3.58 -0.55
CA GLU A 19 13.01 3.27 0.45
C GLU A 19 12.27 4.54 0.93
N ALA A 20 12.96 5.66 1.13
CA ALA A 20 12.35 6.88 1.63
C ALA A 20 11.36 7.48 0.61
N GLN A 21 11.75 7.52 -0.66
CA GLN A 21 10.90 7.90 -1.78
C GLN A 21 9.70 6.96 -1.92
N SER A 22 9.93 5.65 -1.77
CA SER A 22 8.87 4.64 -1.81
C SER A 22 7.85 4.84 -0.69
N ARG A 23 8.32 5.05 0.55
CA ARG A 23 7.47 5.36 1.71
C ARG A 23 6.69 6.65 1.50
N ALA A 24 7.31 7.69 0.95
CA ALA A 24 6.62 8.94 0.63
C ALA A 24 5.45 8.73 -0.35
N LEU A 25 5.62 7.89 -1.39
CA LEU A 25 4.54 7.56 -2.32
C LEU A 25 3.45 6.68 -1.69
N ILE A 26 3.82 5.76 -0.79
CA ILE A 26 2.85 4.96 -0.02
C ILE A 26 1.99 5.89 0.85
N GLY A 27 2.62 6.76 1.64
CA GLY A 27 1.92 7.75 2.46
C GLY A 27 1.08 8.72 1.62
N LYS A 28 1.56 9.08 0.42
CA LYS A 28 0.79 9.91 -0.54
C LYS A 28 -0.53 9.27 -0.94
N SER A 29 -0.58 7.95 -1.08
CA SER A 29 -1.81 7.22 -1.38
C SER A 29 -2.87 7.36 -0.27
N VAL A 30 -2.43 7.43 0.99
CA VAL A 30 -3.28 7.67 2.16
C VAL A 30 -3.74 9.13 2.20
N GLU A 31 -2.84 10.07 1.96
CA GLU A 31 -3.14 11.51 1.90
C GLU A 31 -4.25 11.79 0.87
N LEU A 32 -4.15 11.23 -0.33
CA LEU A 32 -5.14 11.42 -1.39
C LEU A 32 -6.51 10.85 -0.99
N ALA A 33 -6.55 9.66 -0.38
CA ALA A 33 -7.80 9.08 0.09
C ALA A 33 -8.44 9.90 1.24
N ARG A 34 -7.61 10.48 2.12
CA ARG A 34 -8.09 11.39 3.18
C ARG A 34 -8.62 12.70 2.61
N LYS A 35 -7.96 13.28 1.61
CA LYS A 35 -8.44 14.48 0.91
C LYS A 35 -9.80 14.24 0.23
N ALA A 36 -9.98 13.09 -0.41
CA ALA A 36 -11.26 12.71 -0.99
C ALA A 36 -12.36 12.59 0.08
N ARG A 37 -12.05 12.00 1.24
CA ARG A 37 -12.96 11.93 2.38
C ARG A 37 -13.33 13.34 2.90
N GLU A 38 -12.35 14.22 3.05
CA GLU A 38 -12.56 15.60 3.51
C GLU A 38 -13.45 16.39 2.55
N ALA A 39 -13.19 16.31 1.24
CA ALA A 39 -14.02 16.92 0.22
C ALA A 39 -15.46 16.41 0.28
N TYR A 40 -15.66 15.10 0.39
CA TYR A 40 -16.99 14.50 0.46
C TYR A 40 -17.75 14.88 1.74
N LEU A 41 -17.08 15.00 2.89
CA LEU A 41 -17.70 15.47 4.13
C LEU A 41 -18.09 16.96 4.07
N ALA A 42 -17.33 17.78 3.32
CA ALA A 42 -17.70 19.16 3.07
C ALA A 42 -18.96 19.27 2.19
N GLU A 43 -19.11 18.38 1.21
CA GLU A 43 -20.30 18.28 0.35
C GLU A 43 -21.50 17.64 1.06
N ASN A 44 -21.26 16.69 1.95
CA ASN A 44 -22.29 15.96 2.70
C ASN A 44 -21.94 15.82 4.19
N PRO A 45 -22.25 16.85 5.01
CA PRO A 45 -21.93 16.86 6.43
C PRO A 45 -22.64 15.76 7.25
N GLN A 46 -23.70 15.14 6.72
CA GLN A 46 -24.47 14.09 7.39
C GLN A 46 -24.01 12.67 7.03
N ALA A 47 -22.95 12.51 6.23
CA ALA A 47 -22.46 11.20 5.78
C ALA A 47 -21.93 10.29 6.92
N GLY A 48 -21.78 10.83 8.13
CA GLY A 48 -21.28 10.09 9.29
C GLY A 48 -19.79 9.74 9.17
N THR A 49 -19.37 8.70 9.88
CA THR A 49 -17.96 8.29 9.92
C THR A 49 -17.53 7.58 8.65
N LEU A 50 -16.51 8.11 7.98
CA LEU A 50 -15.90 7.51 6.79
C LEU A 50 -14.47 7.07 7.06
N LEU A 51 -14.13 5.85 6.63
CA LEU A 51 -12.84 5.22 6.88
C LEU A 51 -11.94 5.19 5.64
N VAL A 52 -10.63 5.19 5.89
CA VAL A 52 -9.60 4.95 4.88
C VAL A 52 -8.80 3.74 5.32
N ALA A 53 -8.77 2.70 4.49
CA ALA A 53 -7.98 1.50 4.72
C ALA A 53 -6.73 1.49 3.82
N GLY A 54 -5.56 1.36 4.43
CA GLY A 54 -4.29 1.17 3.74
C GLY A 54 -4.24 -0.20 3.06
N SER A 55 -4.01 -0.23 1.75
CA SER A 55 -3.89 -1.50 1.03
C SER A 55 -2.54 -2.14 1.26
N VAL A 56 -2.52 -3.42 1.64
CA VAL A 56 -1.32 -4.25 1.76
C VAL A 56 -1.48 -5.45 0.84
N GLY A 57 -0.93 -5.37 -0.38
CA GLY A 57 -0.90 -6.53 -1.28
C GLY A 57 0.04 -7.63 -0.81
N PRO A 58 -0.19 -8.88 -1.23
CA PRO A 58 0.66 -10.02 -0.87
C PRO A 58 2.02 -9.94 -1.56
N TYR A 59 2.97 -10.75 -1.09
CA TYR A 59 4.27 -10.90 -1.76
C TYR A 59 4.12 -11.33 -3.23
N GLY A 60 3.15 -12.21 -3.55
CA GLY A 60 2.88 -12.64 -4.93
C GLY A 60 2.58 -11.51 -5.91
N ALA A 61 1.87 -10.46 -5.46
CA ALA A 61 1.59 -9.31 -6.31
C ALA A 61 2.85 -8.51 -6.69
N PHE A 62 3.91 -8.61 -5.88
CA PHE A 62 5.23 -8.05 -6.23
C PHE A 62 5.98 -8.93 -7.23
N LEU A 63 5.80 -10.26 -7.17
CA LEU A 63 6.39 -11.19 -8.15
C LEU A 63 5.83 -10.99 -9.57
N ALA A 64 4.62 -10.43 -9.68
CA ALA A 64 3.98 -10.07 -10.94
C ALA A 64 3.80 -11.26 -11.91
N ASP A 65 3.60 -12.45 -11.37
CA ASP A 65 3.40 -13.72 -12.08
C ASP A 65 2.03 -14.36 -11.75
N GLY A 66 1.13 -13.61 -11.12
CA GLY A 66 -0.17 -14.07 -10.66
C GLY A 66 -0.12 -14.97 -9.43
N SER A 67 1.03 -15.11 -8.77
CA SER A 67 1.14 -15.93 -7.55
C SER A 67 0.28 -15.39 -6.40
N GLU A 68 -0.25 -14.16 -6.46
CA GLU A 68 -1.25 -13.70 -5.49
C GLU A 68 -2.51 -14.58 -5.43
N TYR A 69 -2.77 -15.39 -6.47
CA TYR A 69 -3.88 -16.35 -6.52
C TYR A 69 -3.47 -17.80 -6.24
N ARG A 70 -2.17 -18.11 -6.26
CA ARG A 70 -1.63 -19.47 -6.11
C ARG A 70 -0.93 -19.69 -4.77
N GLY A 71 -0.20 -18.69 -4.29
CA GLY A 71 0.59 -18.78 -3.07
C GLY A 71 1.77 -19.75 -3.13
N ASP A 72 2.22 -20.11 -4.33
CA ASP A 72 3.29 -21.08 -4.61
C ASP A 72 4.71 -20.49 -4.46
N TYR A 73 4.89 -19.58 -3.50
CA TYR A 73 6.18 -19.02 -3.10
C TYR A 73 6.51 -19.35 -1.65
N GLN A 74 7.80 -19.62 -1.39
CA GLN A 74 8.30 -19.89 -0.05
C GLN A 74 9.21 -18.76 0.43
N ARG A 75 8.93 -18.27 1.64
CA ARG A 75 9.75 -17.31 2.37
C ARG A 75 9.65 -17.61 3.86
N SER A 76 10.68 -17.27 4.60
CA SER A 76 10.65 -17.24 6.06
C SER A 76 9.71 -16.12 6.55
N ALA A 77 9.22 -16.26 7.78
CA ALA A 77 8.45 -15.19 8.44
C ALA A 77 9.23 -13.87 8.51
N ALA A 78 10.55 -13.94 8.71
CA ALA A 78 11.42 -12.77 8.76
C ALA A 78 11.48 -12.04 7.41
N GLU A 79 11.57 -12.78 6.30
CA GLU A 79 11.56 -12.21 4.95
C GLU A 79 10.20 -11.56 4.63
N PHE A 80 9.08 -12.19 4.98
CA PHE A 80 7.77 -11.57 4.81
C PHE A 80 7.62 -10.28 5.62
N GLN A 81 8.07 -10.29 6.88
CA GLN A 81 8.04 -9.11 7.73
C GLN A 81 8.92 -8.00 7.16
N ALA A 82 10.14 -8.30 6.74
CA ALA A 82 11.05 -7.32 6.14
C ALA A 82 10.45 -6.70 4.87
N PHE A 83 9.80 -7.51 4.03
CA PHE A 83 9.14 -7.03 2.83
C PHE A 83 7.95 -6.12 3.12
N HIS A 84 7.10 -6.47 4.09
CA HIS A 84 5.86 -5.74 4.37
C HIS A 84 6.02 -4.54 5.30
N ARG A 85 6.96 -4.59 6.26
CA ARG A 85 7.12 -3.59 7.32
C ARG A 85 7.18 -2.14 6.80
N PRO A 86 7.97 -1.81 5.75
CA PRO A 86 8.06 -0.43 5.29
C PRO A 86 6.74 0.17 4.83
N ARG A 87 5.87 -0.64 4.20
CA ARG A 87 4.53 -0.19 3.77
C ARG A 87 3.55 -0.06 4.92
N VAL A 88 3.66 -0.90 5.94
CA VAL A 88 2.78 -0.83 7.12
C VAL A 88 3.07 0.41 7.96
N GLU A 89 4.35 0.82 8.02
CA GLU A 89 4.80 1.98 8.79
C GLU A 89 4.58 3.34 8.08
N ALA A 90 4.46 3.35 6.75
CA ALA A 90 4.38 4.56 5.93
C ALA A 90 2.95 5.08 5.73
#